data_AF-A0A936Z1U8-F1
#
_entry.id   AF-A0A936Z1U8-F1
#
_cell.length_a   1.000
_cell.length_b   1.000
_cell.length_c   1.000
_cell.angle_alpha   90.00
_cell.angle_beta   90.00
_cell.angle_gamma   90.00
#
_symmetry.space_group_name_H-M   'P 1'
#
loop_
_entity.id
_entity.type
_entity.pdbx_description
1 polymer ?
#
loop_
_entity_poly.entity_id
_entity_poly.type
_entity_poly.pdbx_seq_one_letter_code
_entity_poly.pdbx_strand_id
1 'polypeptide(L)'
;MPSAIATDTFTTGSVVAAKLARETLEAFDPVLRPLLAGQQFFVKLADGRWHPQGCQLGLCQCFEFSELLAPVARGLARAAND
;
A
#
# COMPACT_ATOMS: atom_id res chain seq x y z
N MET A 1 -17.87 -16.01 -7.88
CA MET A 1 -17.01 -16.42 -6.75
C MET A 1 -16.90 -15.22 -5.82
N PRO A 2 -17.38 -15.28 -4.56
CA PRO A 2 -17.16 -14.18 -3.63
C PRO A 2 -15.67 -14.17 -3.28
N SER A 3 -14.95 -13.12 -3.70
CA SER A 3 -13.57 -12.87 -3.29
C SER A 3 -13.54 -12.77 -1.77
N ALA A 4 -12.72 -13.61 -1.13
CA ALA A 4 -12.51 -13.55 0.31
C ALA A 4 -12.11 -12.12 0.67
N ILE A 5 -12.95 -11.45 1.45
CA ILE A 5 -12.60 -10.17 2.06
C ILE A 5 -11.55 -10.54 3.10
N ALA A 6 -10.28 -10.40 2.75
CA ALA A 6 -9.19 -10.52 3.70
C ALA A 6 -9.50 -9.57 4.86
N THR A 7 -9.84 -10.13 6.02
CA THR A 7 -10.13 -9.35 7.22
C THR A 7 -8.88 -8.58 7.56
N ASP A 8 -8.93 -7.27 7.35
CA ASP A 8 -7.83 -6.34 7.58
C ASP A 8 -7.49 -6.31 9.07
N THR A 9 -6.39 -6.95 9.49
CA THR A 9 -6.00 -7.11 10.90
C THR A 9 -5.35 -5.86 11.50
N PHE A 10 -5.33 -4.74 10.78
CA PHE A 10 -4.66 -3.51 11.19
C PHE A 10 -5.56 -2.66 12.09
N THR A 11 -4.97 -2.10 13.16
CA THR A 11 -5.66 -1.20 14.08
C THR A 11 -5.76 0.22 13.50
N THR A 12 -6.76 0.98 13.93
CA THR A 12 -6.88 2.41 13.63
C THR A 12 -5.58 3.14 13.94
N GLY A 13 -5.13 4.00 13.02
CA GLY A 13 -3.86 4.72 13.09
C GLY A 13 -2.66 3.94 12.55
N SER A 14 -2.82 2.66 12.18
CA SER A 14 -1.78 1.89 11.51
C SER A 14 -1.39 2.55 10.20
N VAL A 15 -0.08 2.66 9.95
CA VAL A 15 0.47 3.20 8.71
C VAL A 15 1.11 2.07 7.91
N VAL A 16 0.69 1.92 6.66
CA VAL A 16 1.13 0.85 5.78
C VAL A 16 1.61 1.44 4.46
N ALA A 17 2.68 0.88 3.90
CA ALA A 17 3.09 1.24 2.55
C ALA A 17 2.46 0.27 1.55
N ALA A 18 1.93 0.77 0.45
CA ALA A 18 1.36 -0.03 -0.61
C ALA A 18 1.97 0.35 -1.95
N LYS A 19 2.14 -0.64 -2.83
CA LYS A 19 2.67 -0.47 -4.19
C LYS A 19 1.98 -1.45 -5.14
N LEU A 20 2.06 -1.15 -6.44
CA LEU A 20 1.58 -2.08 -7.47
C LEU A 20 2.35 -3.40 -7.39
N ALA A 21 1.62 -4.50 -7.58
CA ALA A 21 2.24 -5.80 -7.78
C ALA A 21 3.13 -5.77 -9.02
N ARG A 22 4.22 -6.53 -9.00
CA ARG A 22 5.18 -6.53 -10.10
C ARG A 22 4.52 -7.00 -11.39
N GLU A 23 3.67 -8.00 -11.30
CA GLU A 23 2.93 -8.59 -12.41
C GLU A 23 1.98 -7.56 -13.04
N THR A 24 1.34 -6.72 -12.22
CA THR A 24 0.52 -5.59 -12.67
C THR A 24 1.36 -4.51 -13.33
N LEU A 25 2.54 -4.22 -12.78
CA LEU A 25 3.47 -3.23 -13.34
C LEU A 25 4.01 -3.67 -14.71
N GLU A 26 4.25 -4.96 -14.89
CA GLU A 26 4.71 -5.57 -16.15
C GLU A 26 3.68 -5.45 -17.29
N ALA A 27 2.40 -5.31 -16.96
CA ALA A 27 1.33 -5.07 -17.93
C ALA A 27 1.35 -3.66 -18.54
N PHE A 28 2.06 -2.70 -17.92
CA PHE A 28 2.23 -1.35 -18.47
C PHE A 28 3.41 -1.26 -19.43
N ASP A 29 3.36 -0.25 -20.29
CA ASP A 29 4.46 0.12 -21.18
C ASP A 29 5.77 0.29 -20.37
N PRO A 30 6.91 -0.28 -20.82
CA PRO A 30 8.20 -0.16 -20.15
C PRO A 30 8.59 1.27 -19.74
N VAL A 31 8.20 2.28 -20.51
CA VAL A 31 8.49 3.70 -20.23
C VAL A 31 7.70 4.21 -19.01
N LEU A 32 6.52 3.67 -18.75
CA LEU A 32 5.66 4.06 -17.63
C LEU A 32 5.99 3.32 -16.33
N ARG A 33 6.64 2.15 -16.40
CA ARG A 33 6.95 1.32 -15.22
C ARG A 33 7.76 2.08 -14.16
N PRO A 34 8.82 2.85 -14.47
CA PRO A 34 9.56 3.60 -13.46
C PRO A 34 8.70 4.65 -12.75
N LEU A 35 7.73 5.26 -13.46
CA LEU A 35 6.82 6.24 -12.89
C LEU A 35 5.80 5.59 -11.95
N LEU A 36 5.40 4.35 -12.23
CA LEU A 36 4.40 3.60 -11.47
C LEU A 36 5.01 2.69 -10.38
N ALA A 37 6.33 2.52 -10.36
CA ALA A 37 7.05 1.68 -9.40
C ALA A 37 7.15 2.28 -7.97
N GLY A 38 6.63 3.49 -7.76
CA GLY A 38 6.61 4.15 -6.46
C GLY A 38 5.75 3.44 -5.41
N GLN A 39 5.85 3.88 -4.16
CA GLN A 39 5.00 3.41 -3.06
C GLN A 39 4.23 4.56 -2.42
N GLN A 40 3.01 4.29 -1.97
CA GLN A 40 2.15 5.25 -1.26
C GLN A 40 1.88 4.74 0.16
N PHE A 41 1.90 5.67 1.12
CA PHE A 41 1.62 5.36 2.52
C PHE A 41 0.16 5.67 2.81
N PHE A 42 -0.50 4.75 3.50
CA PHE A 42 -1.89 4.87 3.92
C PHE A 42 -2.00 4.72 5.43
N VAL A 43 -2.91 5.47 6.03
CA VAL A 43 -3.30 5.35 7.43
C VAL A 43 -4.69 4.76 7.55
N LYS A 44 -4.86 3.80 8.48
CA LYS A 44 -6.16 3.20 8.78
C LYS A 44 -6.99 4.18 9.60
N LEU A 45 -8.14 4.59 9.09
CA LEU A 45 -9.10 5.43 9.79
C LEU A 45 -10.04 4.60 10.69
N ALA A 46 -10.68 5.27 11.65
CA ALA A 46 -11.57 4.65 12.63
C ALA A 46 -12.85 4.06 11.99
N ASP A 47 -13.23 4.56 10.82
CA ASP A 47 -14.35 4.07 10.02
C ASP A 47 -14.01 2.84 9.16
N GLY A 48 -12.77 2.33 9.29
CA GLY A 48 -12.29 1.18 8.53
C GLY A 48 -11.73 1.54 7.14
N ARG A 49 -11.74 2.80 6.73
CA ARG A 49 -11.16 3.23 5.44
C ARG A 49 -9.66 3.47 5.56
N TRP A 50 -8.97 3.48 4.41
CA TRP A 50 -7.56 3.84 4.32
C TRP A 50 -7.45 5.23 3.70
N HIS A 51 -6.67 6.12 4.31
CA HIS A 51 -6.44 7.48 3.82
C HIS A 51 -4.98 7.68 3.42
N PRO A 52 -4.69 8.34 2.28
CA PRO A 52 -3.31 8.60 1.86
C PRO A 52 -2.61 9.57 2.82
N GLN A 53 -1.41 9.22 3.29
CA GLN A 53 -0.61 10.02 4.22
C GLN A 53 0.68 10.57 3.60
N GLY A 54 1.10 10.03 2.44
CA GLY A 54 2.27 10.49 1.68
C GLY A 54 2.70 9.51 0.60
N CYS A 55 3.72 9.84 -0.19
CA CYS A 55 4.28 8.95 -1.21
C CYS A 55 5.81 9.02 -1.25
N GLN A 56 6.43 7.95 -1.76
CA GLN A 56 7.76 8.03 -2.35
C GLN A 56 7.64 8.20 -3.86
N LEU A 57 8.61 8.91 -4.44
CA LEU A 57 8.77 9.26 -5.86
C LEU A 57 7.97 8.37 -6.83
N GLY A 58 7.10 8.99 -7.63
CA GLY A 58 6.29 8.32 -8.66
C GLY A 58 4.85 8.83 -8.71
N LEU A 59 4.08 8.34 -9.67
CA LEU A 59 2.64 8.65 -9.85
C LEU A 59 1.73 7.78 -8.99
N CYS A 60 2.31 7.00 -8.06
CA CYS A 60 1.57 6.05 -7.22
C CYS A 60 0.48 6.74 -6.37
N GLN A 61 0.56 8.06 -6.16
CA GLN A 61 -0.43 8.89 -5.45
C GLN A 61 -1.86 8.86 -6.01
N CYS A 62 -2.04 8.42 -7.25
CA CYS A 62 -3.35 8.37 -7.91
C CYS A 62 -4.12 7.07 -7.64
N PHE A 63 -3.56 6.12 -6.89
CA PHE A 63 -4.20 4.85 -6.59
C PHE A 63 -4.83 4.85 -5.20
N GLU A 64 -5.99 4.22 -5.10
CA GLU A 64 -6.63 3.85 -3.85
C GLU A 64 -5.92 2.65 -3.21
N PHE A 65 -6.03 2.51 -1.89
CA PHE A 65 -5.41 1.38 -1.17
C PHE A 65 -5.84 0.02 -1.74
N SER A 66 -7.10 -0.10 -2.16
CA SER A 66 -7.65 -1.32 -2.78
C SER A 66 -7.05 -1.68 -4.13
N GLU A 67 -6.48 -0.70 -4.84
CA GLU A 67 -5.86 -0.90 -6.15
C GLU A 67 -4.40 -1.38 -6.01
N LEU A 68 -3.85 -1.34 -4.79
CA LEU A 68 -2.49 -1.72 -4.48
C LEU A 68 -2.47 -3.07 -3.76
N LEU A 69 -1.91 -4.08 -4.41
CA LEU A 69 -2.05 -5.49 -4.01
C LEU A 69 -1.08 -5.96 -2.91
N ALA A 70 -0.18 -5.10 -2.42
CA ALA A 70 0.78 -5.48 -1.39
C ALA A 70 0.90 -4.41 -0.29
N PRO A 71 0.15 -4.52 0.82
CA PRO A 71 0.49 -3.82 2.05
C PRO A 71 1.85 -4.33 2.56
N VAL A 72 2.91 -3.56 2.37
CA VAL A 72 4.14 -3.71 3.12
C VAL A 72 3.87 -3.15 4.51
N ALA A 73 3.46 -4.03 5.41
CA ALA A 73 3.43 -3.72 6.83
C ALA A 73 4.81 -3.21 7.23
N ARG A 74 4.92 -1.93 7.61
CA ARG A 74 6.05 -1.52 8.45
C ARG A 74 5.77 -2.10 9.82
N GLY A 75 6.28 -3.30 10.05
CA GLY A 75 6.43 -3.83 11.39
C GLY A 75 7.15 -2.78 12.23
N LEU A 76 6.53 -2.42 13.34
CA LEU A 76 7.15 -1.69 14.44
C LEU A 76 8.18 -2.62 15.10
N ALA A 77 9.24 -3.00 14.37
CA ALA A 77 10.43 -3.61 14.94
C ALA A 77 11.42 -2.49 15.29
N ARG A 78 10.97 -1.56 16.14
CA ARG A 78 11.91 -0.78 16.94
C ARG A 78 12.31 -1.70 18.07
N ALA A 79 13.54 -2.19 18.00
CA ALA A 79 14.32 -2.79 19.07
C ALA A 79 13.60 -2.74 20.44
N ALA A 80 12.87 -3.80 20.76
CA ALA A 80 12.64 -4.16 22.14
C ALA A 80 13.97 -4.74 22.63
N ASN A 81 14.59 -3.95 23.49
CA ASN A 81 15.81 -4.19 24.24
C ASN A 81 15.84 -5.61 24.88
N ASP A 82 16.74 -6.47 24.43
CA ASP A 82 17.60 -7.37 25.23
C ASP A 82 18.68 -8.00 24.34
#